data_AF-A0A7D9LKW1-F1
#
_entry.id   AF-A0A7D9LKW1-F1
#
_cell.length_a   1.000
_cell.length_b   1.000
_cell.length_c   1.000
_cell.angle_alpha   90.00
_cell.angle_beta   90.00
_cell.angle_gamma   90.00
#
_symmetry.space_group_name_H-M   'P 1'
#
loop_
_entity.id
_entity.type
_entity.pdbx_description
1 polymer ?
#
loop_
_entity_poly.entity_id
_entity_poly.type
_entity_poly.pdbx_seq_one_letter_code
_entity_poly.pdbx_strand_id
1 'polypeptide(L)'
;MLLHYRNTPHRMTGRTPSSLLMNREVKTKLPSFEQQTNDETETRKKDEEEKEKYTDKRRKASPRNLEVGNKVLVTQKHRNKFTTKFHPDPMVITKINGTQIVLKDKNGTQHRRNSSHVKLYQEIPDPEEEIQSDRKHDRQTESREENTEATQTETNQNTTETEIVLRRSTRNRKPDYLKGNYVALNESEINELSDEEYELKIAKSYETLANAGAHYVIDSIAELPPVIEDINRRLAAGERP
;
A
#
# COMPACT_ATOMS: atom_id res chain seq x y z
N MET A 1 36.77 17.23 -16.96
CA MET A 1 35.37 16.76 -16.79
C MET A 1 34.33 17.87 -16.67
N LEU A 2 34.64 19.04 -16.11
CA LEU A 2 33.65 20.12 -15.86
C LEU A 2 33.04 20.75 -17.14
N LEU A 3 33.81 20.87 -18.22
CA LEU A 3 33.34 21.41 -19.50
C LEU A 3 32.17 20.59 -20.07
N HIS A 4 32.25 19.25 -19.97
CA HIS A 4 31.20 18.36 -20.48
C HIS A 4 29.91 18.52 -19.67
N TYR A 5 29.98 18.49 -18.34
CA TYR A 5 28.81 18.71 -17.48
C TYR A 5 28.08 20.02 -17.77
N ARG A 6 28.83 21.11 -18.00
CA ARG A 6 28.28 22.43 -18.30
C ARG A 6 27.56 22.52 -19.65
N ASN A 7 27.97 21.68 -20.62
CA ASN A 7 27.51 21.73 -22.01
C ASN A 7 26.56 20.59 -22.38
N THR A 8 26.38 19.58 -21.52
CA THR A 8 25.39 18.51 -21.74
C THR A 8 24.00 19.01 -21.35
N PRO A 9 22.98 18.86 -22.22
CA PRO A 9 21.61 19.24 -21.87
C PRO A 9 21.06 18.34 -20.77
N HIS A 10 20.40 18.92 -19.78
CA HIS A 10 19.74 18.18 -18.73
C HIS A 10 18.45 17.53 -19.25
N ARG A 11 18.22 16.25 -18.94
CA ARG A 11 17.10 15.46 -19.51
C ARG A 11 15.72 16.06 -19.30
N MET A 12 15.50 16.71 -18.15
CA MET A 12 14.20 17.23 -17.74
C MET A 12 13.87 18.58 -18.39
N THR A 13 14.82 19.51 -18.35
CA THR A 13 14.67 20.89 -18.84
C THR A 13 15.09 21.04 -20.31
N GLY A 14 15.89 20.11 -20.85
CA GLY A 14 16.47 20.19 -22.19
C GLY A 14 17.58 21.25 -22.33
N ARG A 15 17.87 22.01 -21.26
CA ARG A 15 18.88 23.08 -21.24
C ARG A 15 20.15 22.64 -20.55
N THR A 16 21.26 23.24 -20.94
CA THR A 16 22.56 22.98 -20.32
C THR A 16 22.70 23.79 -19.03
N PRO A 17 23.42 23.27 -18.01
CA PRO A 17 23.66 24.03 -16.78
C PRO A 17 24.33 25.39 -17.03
N SER A 18 25.20 25.50 -18.04
CA SER A 18 25.84 26.77 -18.37
C SER A 18 24.88 27.79 -18.98
N SER A 19 23.90 27.34 -19.76
CA SER A 19 22.88 28.20 -20.36
C SER A 19 21.96 28.79 -19.31
N LEU A 20 21.53 27.99 -18.32
CA LEU A 20 20.66 28.44 -17.23
C LEU A 20 21.34 29.42 -16.26
N LEU A 21 22.66 29.31 -16.07
CA LEU A 21 23.39 30.22 -15.17
C LEU A 21 23.81 31.52 -15.84
N MET A 22 24.16 31.46 -17.13
CA MET A 22 24.76 32.59 -17.84
C MET A 22 23.78 33.28 -18.79
N ASN A 23 22.54 32.77 -18.90
CA ASN A 23 21.51 33.22 -19.85
C ASN A 23 22.03 33.40 -21.28
N ARG A 24 23.02 32.58 -21.66
CA ARG A 24 23.67 32.57 -22.98
C ARG A 24 24.18 31.17 -23.29
N GLU A 25 24.28 30.84 -24.57
CA GLU A 25 24.91 29.58 -24.99
C GLU A 25 26.42 29.72 -25.03
N VAL A 26 27.12 28.82 -24.35
CA VAL A 26 28.58 28.77 -24.38
C VAL A 26 29.02 28.02 -25.63
N LYS A 27 29.78 28.68 -26.50
CA LYS A 27 30.31 28.08 -27.72
C LYS A 27 31.23 26.91 -27.36
N THR A 28 30.96 25.75 -27.96
CA THR A 28 31.81 24.57 -27.84
C THR A 28 32.76 24.48 -29.03
N LYS A 29 33.58 23.43 -29.10
CA LYS A 29 34.47 23.17 -30.24
C LYS A 29 33.71 22.77 -31.51
N LEU A 30 32.43 22.40 -31.38
CA LEU A 30 31.57 22.07 -32.51
C LEU A 30 30.86 23.35 -33.00
N PRO A 31 30.67 23.51 -34.31
CA PRO A 31 29.88 24.60 -34.84
C PRO A 31 28.43 24.47 -34.36
N SER A 32 27.91 25.52 -33.74
CA SER A 32 26.51 25.63 -33.32
C SER A 32 25.81 26.70 -34.16
N PHE A 33 24.59 26.42 -34.60
CA PHE A 33 23.72 27.42 -35.22
C PHE A 33 23.11 28.33 -34.14
N GLU A 34 22.71 29.55 -34.52
CA GLU A 34 22.00 30.46 -33.62
C GLU A 34 20.62 29.85 -33.29
N GLN A 35 20.51 29.26 -32.09
CA GLN A 35 19.21 28.94 -31.52
C GLN A 35 18.64 30.19 -30.87
N GLN A 36 17.38 30.51 -31.20
CA GLN A 36 16.65 31.54 -30.47
C GLN A 36 16.61 31.16 -28.99
N THR A 37 16.89 32.12 -28.11
CA THR A 37 16.84 31.89 -26.68
C THR A 37 15.38 31.67 -26.26
N ASN A 38 14.92 30.41 -26.15
CA ASN A 38 13.61 30.17 -25.52
C ASN A 38 13.59 30.80 -24.12
N ASP A 39 12.43 31.36 -23.76
CA ASP A 39 12.26 32.13 -22.55
C ASP A 39 12.59 31.31 -21.29
N GLU A 40 13.39 31.90 -20.40
CA GLU A 40 13.78 31.28 -19.12
C GLU A 40 12.56 30.82 -18.30
N THR A 41 11.44 31.53 -18.43
CA THR A 41 10.17 31.22 -17.78
C THR A 41 9.59 29.88 -18.21
N GLU A 42 9.69 29.51 -19.48
CA GLU A 42 9.17 28.23 -19.98
C GLU A 42 9.96 27.05 -19.44
N THR A 43 11.29 27.22 -19.38
CA THR A 43 12.17 26.16 -18.86
C THR A 43 11.88 25.89 -17.38
N ARG A 44 11.63 26.93 -16.59
CA ARG A 44 11.25 26.81 -15.16
C ARG A 44 9.89 26.12 -15.00
N LYS A 45 8.89 26.51 -15.78
CA LYS A 45 7.56 25.88 -15.76
C LYS A 45 7.65 24.38 -16.07
N LYS A 46 8.41 24.02 -17.11
CA LYS A 46 8.63 22.61 -17.47
C LYS A 46 9.32 21.81 -16.36
N ASP A 47 10.36 22.37 -15.73
CA ASP A 47 11.03 21.73 -14.59
C ASP A 47 10.06 21.50 -13.42
N GLU A 48 9.28 22.52 -13.09
CA GLU A 48 8.29 22.46 -12.01
C GLU A 48 7.23 21.37 -12.25
N GLU A 49 6.65 21.36 -13.45
CA GLU A 49 5.63 20.38 -13.85
C GLU A 49 6.16 18.93 -13.86
N GLU A 50 7.33 18.71 -14.45
CA GLU A 50 7.94 17.36 -14.49
C GLU A 50 8.35 16.90 -13.09
N LYS A 51 8.77 17.82 -12.22
CA LYS A 51 9.18 17.50 -10.86
C LYS A 51 7.98 17.05 -10.04
N GLU A 52 6.87 17.77 -10.14
CA GLU A 52 5.60 17.41 -9.52
C GLU A 52 5.16 16.02 -10.00
N LYS A 53 5.04 15.83 -11.32
CA LYS A 53 4.66 14.54 -11.95
C LYS A 53 5.56 13.39 -11.53
N TYR A 54 6.88 13.59 -11.51
CA TYR A 54 7.84 12.56 -11.11
C TYR A 54 7.65 12.17 -9.64
N THR A 55 7.51 13.15 -8.75
CA THR A 55 7.35 12.89 -7.31
C THR A 55 6.02 12.20 -7.02
N ASP A 56 4.93 12.60 -7.67
CA ASP A 56 3.61 12.02 -7.48
C ASP A 56 3.53 10.59 -8.00
N LYS A 57 4.07 10.32 -9.21
CA LYS A 57 4.16 8.96 -9.75
C LYS A 57 5.00 8.05 -8.85
N ARG A 58 6.18 8.52 -8.42
CA ARG A 58 7.09 7.74 -7.58
C ARG A 58 6.51 7.46 -6.20
N ARG A 59 5.81 8.43 -5.61
CA ARG A 59 5.19 8.30 -4.27
C ARG A 59 3.78 7.72 -4.31
N LYS A 60 3.22 7.46 -5.50
CA LYS A 60 1.82 7.03 -5.69
C LYS A 60 0.86 7.97 -4.96
N ALA A 61 1.01 9.27 -5.20
CA ALA A 61 0.19 10.28 -4.56
C ALA A 61 -1.29 10.08 -4.94
N SER A 62 -2.17 10.16 -3.94
CA SER A 62 -3.63 10.15 -4.10
C SER A 62 -4.18 11.47 -3.56
N PRO A 63 -5.30 11.97 -4.12
CA PRO A 63 -5.98 13.13 -3.57
C PRO A 63 -6.41 12.87 -2.12
N ARG A 64 -6.47 13.94 -1.32
CA ARG A 64 -6.85 13.86 0.08
C ARG A 64 -8.30 14.24 0.29
N ASN A 65 -8.99 13.43 1.10
CA ASN A 65 -10.33 13.71 1.60
C ASN A 65 -10.20 14.23 3.04
N LEU A 66 -9.67 15.44 3.21
CA LEU A 66 -9.55 16.11 4.52
C LEU A 66 -10.16 17.49 4.41
N GLU A 67 -11.15 17.77 5.25
CA GLU A 67 -11.83 19.06 5.31
C GLU A 67 -11.66 19.70 6.69
N VAL A 68 -11.82 21.02 6.73
CA VAL A 68 -11.83 21.76 8.00
C VAL A 68 -13.04 21.30 8.81
N GLY A 69 -12.81 21.00 10.10
CA GLY A 69 -13.83 20.45 11.00
C GLY A 69 -13.82 18.92 11.12
N ASN A 70 -13.12 18.19 10.25
CA ASN A 70 -12.99 16.74 10.41
C ASN A 70 -12.24 16.39 11.72
N LYS A 71 -12.73 15.35 12.41
CA LYS A 71 -12.02 14.70 13.52
C LYS A 71 -10.95 13.78 12.94
N VAL A 72 -9.73 13.88 13.46
CA VAL A 72 -8.58 13.14 12.96
C VAL A 72 -7.66 12.66 14.09
N LEU A 73 -7.04 11.51 13.88
CA LEU A 73 -6.00 10.96 14.76
C LEU A 73 -4.62 11.38 14.27
N VAL A 74 -3.76 11.79 15.20
CA VAL A 74 -2.40 12.26 14.92
C VAL A 74 -1.39 11.20 15.32
N THR A 75 -0.38 10.93 14.49
CA THR A 75 0.69 9.99 14.87
C THR A 75 1.51 10.52 16.05
N GLN A 76 1.81 9.66 17.01
CA GLN A 76 2.67 9.99 18.15
C GLN A 76 4.06 9.35 18.04
N LYS A 77 5.01 9.86 18.81
CA LYS A 77 6.36 9.28 18.88
C LYS A 77 6.28 7.94 19.61
N HIS A 78 6.82 6.90 19.00
CA HIS A 78 6.91 5.58 19.63
C HIS A 78 7.95 5.63 20.75
N ARG A 79 7.54 5.42 22.00
CA ARG A 79 8.45 5.40 23.17
C ARG A 79 8.81 3.97 23.57
N ASN A 80 7.80 3.11 23.67
CA ASN A 80 7.92 1.72 24.13
C ASN A 80 7.16 0.78 23.18
N LYS A 81 7.40 -0.53 23.24
CA LYS A 81 6.74 -1.55 22.39
C LYS A 81 5.20 -1.54 22.46
N PHE A 82 4.63 -1.03 23.56
CA PHE A 82 3.19 -0.89 23.77
C PHE A 82 2.62 0.47 23.33
N THR A 83 3.45 1.38 22.81
CA THR A 83 2.96 2.69 22.36
C THR A 83 2.17 2.56 21.07
N THR A 84 0.91 3.00 21.09
CA THR A 84 0.07 3.05 19.91
C THR A 84 0.65 4.02 18.89
N LYS A 85 0.43 3.75 17.59
CA LYS A 85 0.95 4.62 16.52
C LYS A 85 0.32 6.01 16.53
N PHE A 86 -0.96 6.09 16.91
CA PHE A 86 -1.72 7.33 16.96
C PHE A 86 -2.01 7.74 18.40
N HIS A 87 -2.09 9.03 18.63
CA HIS A 87 -2.59 9.60 19.87
C HIS A 87 -4.06 9.16 20.06
N PRO A 88 -4.46 8.71 21.26
CA PRO A 88 -5.80 8.16 21.48
C PRO A 88 -6.91 9.19 21.28
N ASP A 89 -6.66 10.45 21.65
CA ASP A 89 -7.65 11.51 21.51
C ASP A 89 -7.71 12.05 20.07
N PRO A 90 -8.91 12.07 19.44
CA PRO A 90 -9.11 12.70 18.15
C PRO A 90 -9.02 14.23 18.29
N MET A 91 -8.33 14.85 17.34
CA MET A 91 -8.18 16.30 17.20
C MET A 91 -9.01 16.82 16.04
N VAL A 92 -9.42 18.09 16.08
CA VAL A 92 -10.22 18.70 15.01
C VAL A 92 -9.35 19.54 14.09
N ILE A 93 -9.52 19.40 12.78
CA ILE A 93 -8.84 20.26 11.79
C ILE A 93 -9.41 21.68 11.86
N THR A 94 -8.55 22.67 12.15
CA THR A 94 -8.94 24.09 12.13
C THR A 94 -8.60 24.77 10.81
N LYS A 95 -7.43 24.46 10.23
CA LYS A 95 -6.95 25.07 8.96
C LYS A 95 -6.11 24.08 8.17
N ILE A 96 -6.19 24.17 6.84
CA ILE A 96 -5.41 23.35 5.90
C ILE A 96 -4.61 24.28 4.99
N ASN A 97 -3.28 24.22 5.08
CA ASN A 97 -2.35 24.99 4.25
C ASN A 97 -1.50 24.01 3.43
N GLY A 98 -2.03 23.57 2.28
CA GLY A 98 -1.42 22.54 1.45
C GLY A 98 -1.17 21.25 2.25
N THR A 99 0.09 20.87 2.37
CA THR A 99 0.49 19.66 3.13
C THR A 99 0.46 19.86 4.65
N GLN A 100 0.47 21.11 5.14
CA GLN A 100 0.47 21.41 6.56
C GLN A 100 -0.95 21.62 7.08
N ILE A 101 -1.32 20.90 8.14
CA ILE A 101 -2.62 21.00 8.81
C ILE A 101 -2.43 21.57 10.21
N VAL A 102 -3.33 22.47 10.60
CA VAL A 102 -3.45 22.98 11.97
C VAL A 102 -4.61 22.27 12.64
N LEU A 103 -4.30 21.63 13.76
CA LEU A 103 -5.20 20.79 14.55
C LEU A 103 -5.45 21.45 15.89
N LYS A 104 -6.64 21.28 16.45
CA LYS A 104 -6.98 21.74 17.79
C LYS A 104 -7.32 20.53 18.65
N ASP A 105 -6.66 20.44 19.80
CA ASP A 105 -6.92 19.41 20.81
C ASP A 105 -8.19 19.73 21.62
N LYS A 106 -8.68 18.76 22.40
CA LYS A 106 -9.79 18.95 23.35
C LYS A 106 -9.53 20.10 24.32
N ASN A 107 -8.27 20.26 24.74
CA ASN A 107 -7.81 21.32 25.63
C ASN A 107 -7.67 22.69 24.94
N GLY A 108 -7.91 22.78 23.63
CA GLY A 108 -7.81 24.00 22.86
C GLY A 108 -6.41 24.34 22.33
N THR A 109 -5.39 23.58 22.70
CA THR A 109 -4.02 23.72 22.18
C THR A 109 -3.97 23.43 20.68
N GLN A 110 -3.26 24.27 19.93
CA GLN A 110 -3.09 24.09 18.49
C GLN A 110 -1.80 23.34 18.18
N HIS A 111 -1.89 22.38 17.24
CA HIS A 111 -0.76 21.60 16.76
C HIS A 111 -0.65 21.72 15.24
N ARG A 112 0.57 21.96 14.75
CA ARG A 112 0.88 21.96 13.31
C ARG A 112 1.48 20.63 12.92
N ARG A 113 0.86 19.91 11.99
CA ARG A 113 1.32 18.59 11.52
C ARG A 113 1.27 18.49 10.01
N ASN A 114 2.15 17.65 9.47
CA ASN A 114 2.01 17.23 8.09
C ASN A 114 0.78 16.31 8.01
N SER A 115 -0.05 16.55 7.01
CA SER A 115 -1.22 15.76 6.64
C SER A 115 -0.94 14.25 6.43
N SER A 116 0.32 13.83 6.21
CA SER A 116 0.70 12.40 6.10
C SER A 116 0.78 11.72 7.47
N HIS A 117 0.84 12.50 8.53
CA HIS A 117 0.87 12.05 9.93
C HIS A 117 -0.52 12.11 10.59
N VAL A 118 -1.57 12.24 9.77
CA VAL A 118 -2.94 12.42 10.20
C VAL A 118 -3.81 11.36 9.53
N LYS A 119 -4.71 10.74 10.28
CA LYS A 119 -5.68 9.78 9.77
C LYS A 119 -7.09 10.23 10.12
N LEU A 120 -8.01 10.19 9.16
CA LEU A 120 -9.41 10.51 9.40
C LEU A 120 -9.99 9.58 10.49
N TYR A 121 -10.71 10.17 11.44
CA TYR A 121 -11.39 9.45 12.50
C TYR A 121 -12.88 9.40 12.17
N GLN A 122 -13.43 8.19 12.13
CA GLN A 122 -14.86 7.94 11.97
C GLN A 122 -15.36 7.34 13.29
N GLU A 123 -16.32 8.00 13.91
CA GLU A 123 -17.03 7.46 15.07
C GLU A 123 -17.94 6.35 14.55
N ILE A 124 -17.74 5.13 15.06
CA ILE A 124 -18.68 4.03 14.84
C ILE A 124 -19.79 4.28 15.86
N PRO A 125 -21.06 4.42 15.45
CA PRO A 125 -22.16 4.54 16.38
C PRO A 125 -22.19 3.31 17.29
N ASP A 126 -22.34 3.53 18.60
CA ASP A 126 -22.55 2.42 19.52
C ASP A 126 -23.92 1.77 19.21
N PRO A 127 -24.00 0.43 19.12
CA PRO A 127 -25.26 -0.26 18.79
C PRO A 127 -26.43 0.07 19.72
N GLU A 128 -26.15 0.57 20.93
CA GLU A 128 -27.16 0.92 21.93
C GLU A 128 -27.87 2.26 21.64
N GLU A 129 -27.28 3.16 20.84
CA GLU A 129 -27.89 4.45 20.48
C GLU A 129 -28.88 4.34 19.31
N GLU A 130 -28.73 3.38 18.40
CA GLU A 130 -29.70 3.15 17.31
C GLU A 130 -31.07 2.70 17.85
N ILE A 131 -31.09 1.85 18.88
CA ILE A 131 -32.32 1.29 19.49
C ILE A 131 -33.20 2.39 20.14
N GLN A 132 -32.62 3.52 20.55
CA GLN A 132 -33.38 4.62 21.16
C GLN A 132 -34.02 5.57 20.14
N SER A 133 -33.54 5.58 18.90
CA SER A 133 -34.05 6.46 17.85
C SER A 133 -35.36 5.95 17.25
N ASP A 134 -35.52 4.62 17.12
CA ASP A 134 -36.78 3.99 16.68
C ASP A 134 -37.89 4.08 17.74
N ARG A 135 -37.54 3.98 19.03
CA ARG A 135 -38.52 4.01 20.14
C ARG A 135 -39.14 5.38 20.42
N LYS A 136 -38.67 6.46 19.78
CA LYS A 136 -39.21 7.82 19.94
C LYS A 136 -40.21 8.21 18.85
N HIS A 137 -40.35 7.43 17.77
CA HIS A 137 -41.38 7.69 16.74
C HIS A 137 -42.75 7.11 17.07
N ASP A 138 -42.84 6.11 17.94
CA ASP A 138 -44.13 5.47 18.30
C ASP A 138 -44.84 6.06 19.54
N ARG A 139 -44.27 7.08 20.20
CA ARG A 139 -44.81 7.58 21.49
C ARG A 139 -45.61 8.88 21.43
N GLN A 140 -46.06 9.29 20.24
CA GLN A 140 -47.00 10.40 20.06
C GLN A 140 -48.25 10.01 19.25
N THR A 141 -48.81 8.83 19.50
CA THR A 141 -50.23 8.61 19.19
C THR A 141 -50.81 7.68 20.26
N GLU A 142 -51.94 8.09 20.83
CA GLU A 142 -52.87 7.30 21.66
C GLU A 142 -52.54 7.13 23.15
N SER A 143 -52.86 8.19 23.91
CA SER A 143 -53.41 8.02 25.26
C SER A 143 -54.92 7.77 25.18
N ARG A 144 -55.38 6.51 25.33
CA ARG A 144 -56.75 6.25 25.81
C ARG A 144 -56.98 4.82 26.35
N GLU A 145 -57.28 4.81 27.64
CA GLU A 145 -58.11 3.88 28.44
C GLU A 145 -57.59 2.48 28.85
N GLU A 146 -57.85 2.20 30.12
CA GLU A 146 -57.51 1.05 30.95
C GLU A 146 -58.45 -0.14 30.69
N ASN A 147 -57.96 -1.39 30.84
CA ASN A 147 -58.45 -2.33 31.87
C ASN A 147 -57.87 -3.76 31.78
N THR A 148 -57.46 -4.24 32.96
CA THR A 148 -57.57 -5.59 33.57
C THR A 148 -57.13 -6.89 32.89
N GLU A 149 -56.42 -7.65 33.74
CA GLU A 149 -56.47 -9.11 33.97
C GLU A 149 -55.41 -10.04 33.34
N ALA A 150 -54.92 -10.90 34.22
CA ALA A 150 -53.82 -11.83 34.08
C ALA A 150 -54.22 -13.08 33.29
N THR A 151 -53.25 -13.72 32.63
CA THR A 151 -53.17 -15.19 32.48
C THR A 151 -51.74 -15.59 32.06
N GLN A 152 -51.21 -16.61 32.72
CA GLN A 152 -49.94 -17.29 32.43
C GLN A 152 -50.06 -18.10 31.13
N THR A 153 -49.01 -18.19 30.30
CA THR A 153 -48.50 -19.48 29.75
C THR A 153 -47.27 -19.27 28.83
N GLU A 154 -46.22 -20.03 29.16
CA GLU A 154 -45.39 -20.86 28.29
C GLU A 154 -44.58 -20.26 27.12
N THR A 155 -43.26 -20.45 27.27
CA THR A 155 -42.26 -20.89 26.28
C THR A 155 -42.40 -20.44 24.82
N ASN A 156 -41.37 -19.76 24.32
CA ASN A 156 -40.64 -20.31 23.18
C ASN A 156 -39.19 -19.81 23.11
N GLN A 157 -38.34 -20.81 22.94
CA GLN A 157 -36.93 -20.71 22.60
C GLN A 157 -36.82 -20.10 21.20
N ASN A 158 -35.89 -19.16 21.01
CA ASN A 158 -35.07 -19.03 19.80
C ASN A 158 -34.07 -17.88 19.99
N THR A 159 -33.01 -18.17 20.73
CA THR A 159 -31.77 -17.38 20.67
C THR A 159 -31.08 -17.76 19.37
N THR A 160 -31.43 -17.12 18.26
CA THR A 160 -30.58 -17.20 17.06
C THR A 160 -29.41 -16.28 17.31
N GLU A 161 -28.33 -16.87 17.83
CA GLU A 161 -27.01 -16.25 17.91
C GLU A 161 -26.59 -15.87 16.48
N THR A 162 -26.91 -14.63 16.07
CA THR A 162 -26.29 -14.05 14.89
C THR A 162 -24.85 -13.76 15.25
N GLU A 163 -23.97 -14.70 14.89
CA GLU A 163 -22.53 -14.58 15.01
C GLU A 163 -22.08 -13.22 14.48
N ILE A 164 -21.47 -12.43 15.37
CA ILE A 164 -20.80 -11.19 15.03
C ILE A 164 -19.65 -11.54 14.09
N VAL A 165 -19.85 -11.38 12.79
CA VAL A 165 -18.79 -11.56 11.79
C VAL A 165 -17.73 -10.48 12.04
N LEU A 166 -16.70 -10.84 12.79
CA LEU A 166 -15.47 -10.07 12.89
C LEU A 166 -14.94 -9.86 11.46
N ARG A 167 -15.12 -8.65 10.92
CA ARG A 167 -14.46 -8.18 9.70
C ARG A 167 -12.95 -8.01 9.94
N ARG A 168 -12.25 -9.05 10.38
CA ARG A 168 -10.81 -9.10 10.20
C ARG A 168 -10.56 -9.25 8.71
N SER A 169 -9.68 -8.42 8.17
CA SER A 169 -9.07 -8.70 6.87
C SER A 169 -8.46 -10.10 6.97
N THR A 170 -9.13 -11.10 6.40
CA THR A 170 -8.50 -12.39 6.11
C THR A 170 -7.53 -12.11 4.97
N ARG A 171 -6.31 -11.70 5.35
CA ARG A 171 -5.23 -11.66 4.38
C ARG A 171 -5.00 -13.12 4.03
N ASN A 172 -5.44 -13.55 2.84
CA ASN A 172 -5.05 -14.83 2.25
C ASN A 172 -3.54 -14.77 2.01
N ARG A 173 -2.77 -14.94 3.09
CA ARG A 173 -1.35 -15.20 2.99
C ARG A 173 -1.27 -16.58 2.37
N LYS A 174 -0.64 -16.66 1.19
CA LYS A 174 -0.28 -17.95 0.61
C LYS A 174 0.38 -18.78 1.73
N PRO A 175 -0.10 -20.00 1.99
CA PRO A 175 0.43 -20.83 3.06
C PRO A 175 1.96 -20.95 2.98
N ASP A 176 2.62 -21.04 4.14
CA ASP A 176 4.09 -21.02 4.20
C ASP A 176 4.75 -22.16 3.40
N TYR A 177 4.06 -23.29 3.22
CA TYR A 177 4.53 -24.42 2.40
C TYR A 177 4.56 -24.13 0.88
N LEU A 178 3.87 -23.09 0.40
CA LEU A 178 3.95 -22.66 -1.01
C LEU A 178 5.19 -21.81 -1.31
N LYS A 179 5.92 -21.33 -0.30
CA LYS A 179 7.09 -20.46 -0.51
C LYS A 179 8.33 -21.21 -1.02
N GLY A 180 8.30 -22.55 -1.02
CA GLY A 180 9.38 -23.40 -1.54
C GLY A 180 9.02 -24.16 -2.82
N ASN A 181 7.77 -24.14 -3.27
CA ASN A 181 7.33 -24.81 -4.49
C ASN A 181 7.41 -23.84 -5.68
N TYR A 182 8.19 -24.16 -6.70
CA TYR A 182 8.34 -23.34 -7.92
C TYR A 182 7.09 -23.36 -8.82
N VAL A 183 6.24 -24.39 -8.70
CA VAL A 183 4.93 -24.47 -9.37
C VAL A 183 3.89 -23.59 -8.68
N ALA A 184 4.13 -23.23 -7.41
CA ALA A 184 3.29 -22.33 -6.60
C ALA A 184 1.80 -22.75 -6.46
N LEU A 185 1.54 -24.05 -6.54
CA LEU A 185 0.22 -24.68 -6.38
C LEU A 185 0.22 -25.67 -5.21
N ASN A 186 -0.96 -25.89 -4.64
CA ASN A 186 -1.22 -26.94 -3.64
C ASN A 186 -1.47 -28.30 -4.32
N GLU A 187 -1.38 -29.40 -3.57
CA GLU A 187 -1.62 -30.76 -4.09
C GLU A 187 -3.03 -30.92 -4.72
N SER A 188 -4.07 -30.38 -4.08
CA SER A 188 -5.43 -30.37 -4.63
C SER A 188 -5.54 -29.59 -5.94
N GLU A 189 -4.84 -28.45 -6.04
CA GLU A 189 -4.83 -27.61 -7.25
C GLU A 189 -4.05 -28.25 -8.40
N ILE A 190 -3.04 -29.07 -8.07
CA ILE A 190 -2.28 -29.86 -9.06
C ILE A 190 -3.17 -30.98 -9.61
N ASN A 191 -3.93 -31.67 -8.74
CA ASN A 191 -4.83 -32.75 -9.15
C ASN A 191 -6.04 -32.26 -9.97
N GLU A 192 -6.43 -31.00 -9.81
CA GLU A 192 -7.50 -30.36 -10.61
C GLU A 192 -7.00 -29.80 -11.95
N LEU A 193 -5.68 -29.69 -12.12
CA LEU A 193 -5.07 -29.13 -13.33
C LEU A 193 -5.09 -30.16 -14.47
N SER A 194 -5.13 -29.69 -15.72
CA SER A 194 -4.90 -30.58 -16.87
C SER A 194 -3.43 -30.98 -16.95
N ASP A 195 -3.17 -32.16 -17.47
CA ASP A 195 -1.81 -32.69 -17.65
C ASP A 195 -0.94 -31.74 -18.50
N GLU A 196 -1.52 -31.15 -19.56
CA GLU A 196 -0.83 -30.18 -20.43
C GLU A 196 -0.40 -28.91 -19.67
N GLU A 197 -1.26 -28.37 -18.81
CA GLU A 197 -0.92 -27.18 -18.02
C GLU A 197 0.09 -27.49 -16.92
N TYR A 198 0.06 -28.71 -16.39
CA TYR A 198 1.00 -29.16 -15.38
C TYR A 198 2.41 -29.27 -15.97
N GLU A 199 2.55 -29.90 -17.14
CA GLU A 199 3.82 -30.01 -17.87
C GLU A 199 4.41 -28.64 -18.20
N LEU A 200 3.59 -27.70 -18.67
CA LEU A 200 4.04 -26.32 -18.96
C LEU A 200 4.58 -25.61 -17.71
N LYS A 201 3.93 -25.80 -16.56
CA LYS A 201 4.36 -25.20 -15.28
C LYS A 201 5.62 -25.85 -14.74
N ILE A 202 5.78 -27.17 -14.91
CA ILE A 202 7.02 -27.89 -14.59
C ILE A 202 8.15 -27.38 -15.47
N ALA A 203 7.98 -27.38 -16.79
CA ALA A 203 9.02 -26.93 -17.73
C ALA A 203 9.53 -25.52 -17.40
N LYS A 204 8.61 -24.60 -17.08
CA LYS A 204 8.96 -23.24 -16.62
C LYS A 204 9.75 -23.24 -15.32
N SER A 205 9.40 -24.12 -14.39
CA SER A 205 10.12 -24.27 -13.11
C SER A 205 11.55 -24.78 -13.34
N TYR A 206 11.73 -25.75 -14.24
CA TYR A 206 13.03 -26.26 -14.68
C TYR A 206 13.90 -25.15 -15.28
N GLU A 207 13.36 -24.38 -16.23
CA GLU A 207 14.10 -23.26 -16.84
C GLU A 207 14.51 -22.21 -15.80
N THR A 208 13.62 -21.90 -14.86
CA THR A 208 13.89 -20.91 -13.81
C THR A 208 15.03 -21.37 -12.90
N LEU A 209 15.02 -22.64 -12.48
CA LEU A 209 16.03 -23.22 -11.61
C LEU A 209 17.38 -23.38 -12.32
N ALA A 210 17.38 -23.82 -13.57
CA ALA A 210 18.59 -23.91 -14.39
C ALA A 210 19.23 -22.53 -14.59
N ASN A 211 18.43 -21.51 -14.93
CA ASN A 211 18.91 -20.13 -15.09
C ASN A 211 19.41 -19.51 -13.78
N ALA A 212 18.93 -19.98 -12.63
CA ALA A 212 19.41 -19.57 -11.30
C ALA A 212 20.72 -20.26 -10.89
N GLY A 213 21.23 -21.21 -11.70
CA GLY A 213 22.51 -21.89 -11.47
C GLY A 213 22.39 -23.26 -10.80
N ALA A 214 21.22 -23.91 -10.83
CA ALA A 214 21.10 -25.29 -10.38
C ALA A 214 21.76 -26.25 -11.38
N HIS A 215 22.71 -27.07 -10.92
CA HIS A 215 23.36 -28.09 -11.74
C HIS A 215 22.48 -29.34 -11.95
N TYR A 216 21.58 -29.61 -11.00
CA TYR A 216 20.63 -30.71 -11.06
C TYR A 216 19.26 -30.22 -10.58
N VAL A 217 18.21 -30.58 -11.32
CA VAL A 217 16.81 -30.33 -10.97
C VAL A 217 16.09 -31.67 -11.05
N ILE A 218 15.43 -32.05 -9.96
CA ILE A 218 14.71 -33.32 -9.81
C ILE A 218 13.26 -33.02 -9.44
N ASP A 219 12.35 -33.87 -9.91
CA ASP A 219 10.90 -33.70 -9.65
C ASP A 219 10.52 -34.23 -8.27
N SER A 220 11.18 -35.31 -7.84
CA SER A 220 10.90 -35.98 -6.57
C SER A 220 12.18 -36.43 -5.87
N ILE A 221 12.12 -36.55 -4.55
CA ILE A 221 13.21 -37.08 -3.73
C ILE A 221 13.61 -38.51 -4.13
N ALA A 222 12.72 -39.26 -4.79
CA ALA A 222 13.00 -40.59 -5.30
C ALA A 222 14.09 -40.61 -6.39
N GLU A 223 14.31 -39.49 -7.08
CA GLU A 223 15.31 -39.33 -8.15
C GLU A 223 16.67 -38.86 -7.62
N LEU A 224 16.78 -38.64 -6.31
CA LEU A 224 18.01 -38.18 -5.68
C LEU A 224 19.17 -39.21 -5.72
N PRO A 225 18.95 -40.54 -5.51
CA PRO A 225 20.04 -41.51 -5.52
C PRO A 225 20.95 -41.50 -6.77
N PRO A 226 20.42 -41.54 -8.02
CA PRO A 226 21.28 -41.50 -9.21
C PRO A 226 22.02 -40.17 -9.37
N VAL A 227 21.44 -39.05 -8.92
CA VAL A 227 22.10 -37.73 -8.93
C VAL A 227 23.27 -37.71 -7.96
N ILE A 228 23.11 -38.29 -6.76
CA ILE A 228 24.20 -38.40 -5.78
C ILE A 228 25.34 -39.26 -6.33
N GLU A 229 25.03 -40.37 -7.01
CA GLU A 229 26.03 -41.22 -7.66
C GLU A 229 26.81 -40.46 -8.73
N ASP A 230 26.14 -39.65 -9.56
CA ASP A 230 26.79 -38.81 -10.56
C ASP A 230 27.69 -37.73 -9.93
N ILE A 231 27.19 -37.04 -8.89
CA ILE A 231 27.99 -36.05 -8.15
C ILE A 231 29.25 -36.70 -7.56
N ASN A 232 29.11 -37.86 -6.92
CA ASN A 232 30.25 -38.57 -6.33
C ASN A 232 31.26 -39.01 -7.38
N ARG A 233 30.79 -39.47 -8.55
CA ARG A 233 31.66 -39.79 -9.69
C ARG A 233 32.44 -38.57 -10.18
N ARG A 234 31.78 -37.42 -10.32
CA ARG A 234 32.40 -36.17 -10.79
C ARG A 234 33.40 -35.62 -9.77
N LEU A 235 33.08 -35.69 -8.47
CA LEU A 235 34.00 -35.34 -7.39
C LEU A 235 35.24 -36.25 -7.39
N ALA A 236 35.08 -37.56 -7.62
CA ALA A 236 36.20 -38.49 -7.74
C ALA A 236 37.10 -38.21 -8.96
N ALA A 237 36.53 -37.64 -10.03
CA ALA A 237 37.27 -37.18 -11.21
C ALA A 237 37.95 -35.81 -11.03
N GLY A 238 37.79 -35.16 -9.86
CA GLY A 238 38.37 -33.85 -9.55
C GLY A 238 37.57 -32.66 -10.09
N GLU A 239 36.37 -32.88 -10.62
CA GLU A 239 35.45 -31.82 -10.98
C GLU A 239 34.83 -31.19 -9.73
N ARG A 240 34.37 -29.93 -9.86
CA ARG A 240 33.60 -29.23 -8.83
C ARG A 240 32.18 -28.99 -9.35
N PRO A 241 31.31 -30.01 -9.32
CA PRO A 241 29.88 -29.85 -9.59
C PRO A 241 29.20 -28.97 -8.51
#